data_AF-A0A396J3H7-F1
#
_entry.id   AF-A0A396J3H7-F1
#
_cell.length_a   1.000
_cell.length_b   1.000
_cell.length_c   1.000
_cell.angle_alpha   90.00
_cell.angle_beta   90.00
_cell.angle_gamma   90.00
#
_symmetry.space_group_name_H-M   'P 1'
#
loop_
_entity.id
_entity.type
_entity.pdbx_description
1 polymer ?
#
loop_
_entity_poly.entity_id
_entity_poly.type
_entity_poly.pdbx_seq_one_letter_code
_entity_poly.pdbx_strand_id
1 'polypeptide(L)'
;MVLESKFFLPLLFYKIDSLKSDLSIAWPSIYGDDDAFWAKQWEKHGICSTFKQYEYFKHALELWKAHNITSLLEEKGITPGACYDYQHINTTILAEIGSVPHITCEGSTYLAEIHLCFDAATATQFVSCSPFAQSNCMGKKGMNKISFER
;
A
#
# COMPACT_ATOMS: atom_id res chain seq x y z
N MET A 1 2.93 -30.01 15.23
CA MET A 1 3.05 -29.88 16.71
C MET A 1 2.50 -28.51 17.06
N VAL A 2 1.35 -28.47 17.73
CA VAL A 2 0.66 -27.22 18.07
C VAL A 2 1.41 -26.57 19.23
N LEU A 3 1.93 -25.38 19.01
CA LEU A 3 2.29 -24.44 20.07
C LEU A 3 1.52 -23.16 19.79
N GLU A 4 0.38 -23.02 20.44
CA GLU A 4 -0.15 -21.69 20.74
C GLU A 4 0.91 -20.94 21.54
N SER A 5 1.41 -19.83 20.99
CA SER A 5 2.20 -18.85 21.75
C SER A 5 1.59 -17.47 21.55
N LYS A 6 0.42 -17.29 22.15
CA LYS A 6 -0.06 -15.98 22.59
C LYS A 6 0.87 -15.42 23.68
N PHE A 7 2.15 -15.17 23.39
CA PHE A 7 3.08 -14.50 24.32
C PHE A 7 4.38 -14.08 23.58
N PHE A 8 4.27 -13.20 22.57
CA PHE A 8 5.45 -12.54 21.96
C PHE A 8 5.24 -11.07 21.58
N LEU A 9 4.18 -10.42 22.05
CA LEU A 9 3.84 -9.05 21.62
C LEU A 9 4.65 -7.91 22.27
N PRO A 10 5.07 -7.92 23.56
CA PRO A 10 5.72 -6.73 24.14
C PRO A 10 7.12 -6.46 23.58
N LEU A 11 7.83 -7.51 23.14
CA LEU A 11 9.23 -7.40 22.71
C LEU A 11 9.41 -7.10 21.22
N LEU A 12 8.34 -7.09 20.41
CA LEU A 12 8.43 -6.74 18.99
C LEU A 12 8.25 -5.24 18.77
N PHE A 13 7.52 -4.53 19.64
CA PHE A 13 7.23 -3.11 19.43
C PHE A 13 8.27 -2.13 19.97
N TYR A 14 9.04 -2.50 21.01
CA TYR A 14 10.08 -1.60 21.54
C TYR A 14 11.08 -1.16 20.46
N LYS A 15 11.27 -1.99 19.43
CA LYS A 15 12.22 -1.74 18.34
C LYS A 15 11.76 -0.63 17.40
N ILE A 16 10.48 -0.24 17.43
CA ILE A 16 9.93 0.79 16.55
C ILE A 16 9.23 1.92 17.32
N ASP A 17 9.39 2.01 18.64
CA ASP A 17 8.75 3.04 19.47
C ASP A 17 9.00 4.46 18.95
N SER A 18 10.21 4.73 18.44
CA SER A 18 10.56 6.02 17.84
C SER A 18 9.88 6.31 16.50
N LEU A 19 9.26 5.32 15.87
CA LEU A 19 8.53 5.45 14.61
C LEU A 19 7.01 5.48 14.80
N LYS A 20 6.49 5.10 15.98
CA LYS A 20 5.05 4.90 16.19
C LYS A 20 4.21 6.14 15.88
N SER A 21 4.66 7.33 16.28
CA SER A 21 3.92 8.58 15.98
C SER A 21 3.76 8.82 14.48
N ASP A 22 4.80 8.54 13.71
CA ASP A 22 4.79 8.70 12.26
C ASP A 22 3.97 7.60 11.58
N LEU A 23 4.09 6.35 12.07
CA LEU A 23 3.31 5.22 11.58
C LEU A 23 1.81 5.38 11.83
N SER A 24 1.38 5.94 12.97
CA SER A 24 -0.04 6.20 13.22
C SER A 24 -0.64 7.25 12.28
N ILE A 25 0.19 8.09 11.64
CA ILE A 25 -0.27 9.04 10.63
C ILE A 25 -0.24 8.38 9.25
N ALA A 26 0.88 7.74 8.90
CA ALA A 26 1.14 7.23 7.57
C ALA A 26 0.46 5.89 7.27
N TRP A 27 0.35 5.03 8.28
CA TRP A 27 -0.12 3.65 8.13
C TRP A 27 -1.02 3.19 9.29
N PRO A 28 -2.11 3.93 9.59
CA PRO A 28 -3.04 3.56 10.65
C PRO A 28 -3.83 2.29 10.31
N SER A 29 -4.31 1.61 11.36
CA SER A 29 -5.28 0.53 11.25
C SER A 29 -6.67 1.10 11.00
N ILE A 30 -7.34 0.63 9.96
CA ILE A 30 -8.76 0.96 9.71
C ILE A 30 -9.71 0.41 10.80
N TYR A 31 -9.21 -0.52 11.63
CA TYR A 31 -9.96 -1.14 12.73
C TYR A 31 -9.54 -0.63 14.13
N GLY A 32 -8.64 0.36 14.20
CA GLY A 32 -8.31 1.10 15.42
C GLY A 32 -7.20 0.54 16.31
N ASP A 33 -6.68 -0.66 16.04
CA ASP A 33 -5.50 -1.21 16.73
C ASP A 33 -4.29 -1.21 15.78
N ASP A 34 -3.53 -0.12 15.85
CA ASP A 34 -2.32 0.13 15.05
C ASP A 34 -1.21 -0.88 15.35
N ASP A 35 -0.93 -1.11 16.64
CA ASP A 35 0.12 -2.03 17.06
C ASP A 35 -0.21 -3.44 16.58
N ALA A 36 -1.42 -3.97 16.82
CA ALA A 36 -1.78 -5.29 16.34
C ALA A 36 -1.76 -5.40 14.80
N PHE A 37 -2.09 -4.32 14.10
CA PHE A 37 -2.02 -4.26 12.65
C PHE A 37 -0.56 -4.34 12.16
N TRP A 38 0.34 -3.51 12.67
CA TRP A 38 1.75 -3.51 12.30
C TRP A 38 2.45 -4.84 12.64
N ALA A 39 2.09 -5.48 13.75
CA ALA A 39 2.62 -6.81 14.11
C ALA A 39 2.32 -7.82 13.00
N LYS A 40 1.06 -7.85 12.54
CA LYS A 40 0.63 -8.75 11.46
C LYS A 40 1.33 -8.44 10.15
N GLN A 41 1.54 -7.15 9.82
CA GLN A 41 2.28 -6.78 8.61
C GLN A 41 3.74 -7.25 8.67
N TRP A 42 4.40 -7.09 9.82
CA TRP A 42 5.76 -7.59 10.01
C TRP A 42 5.82 -9.12 9.91
N GLU A 43 4.97 -9.84 10.64
CA GLU A 43 4.94 -11.31 10.66
C GLU A 43 4.62 -11.92 9.30
N LYS A 44 3.71 -11.29 8.54
CA LYS A 44 3.28 -11.83 7.25
C LYS A 44 4.17 -11.42 6.08
N HIS A 45 4.70 -10.20 6.10
CA HIS A 45 5.39 -9.61 4.96
C HIS A 45 6.83 -9.20 5.29
N GLY A 46 7.04 -8.54 6.43
CA GLY A 46 8.35 -8.04 6.83
C GLY A 46 9.42 -9.12 7.01
N ILE A 47 9.08 -10.27 7.59
CA ILE A 47 10.03 -11.39 7.79
C ILE A 47 10.53 -12.02 6.48
N CYS A 48 9.81 -11.81 5.37
CA CYS A 48 10.20 -12.29 4.04
C CYS A 48 11.14 -11.31 3.33
N SER A 49 11.37 -10.13 3.90
CA SER A 49 12.30 -9.13 3.37
C SER A 49 13.72 -9.34 3.90
N THR A 50 14.68 -8.65 3.30
CA THR A 50 16.07 -8.58 3.80
C THR A 50 16.23 -7.58 4.94
N PHE A 51 15.20 -6.80 5.26
CA PHE A 51 15.25 -5.76 6.28
C PHE A 51 15.06 -6.34 7.68
N LYS A 52 15.73 -5.71 8.65
CA LYS A 52 15.36 -5.86 10.07
C LYS A 52 14.08 -5.08 10.33
N GLN A 53 13.35 -5.44 11.37
CA GLN A 53 12.06 -4.84 11.71
C GLN A 53 12.06 -3.30 11.70
N TYR A 54 13.00 -2.66 12.39
CA TYR A 54 13.09 -1.19 12.40
C TYR A 54 13.26 -0.62 10.98
N GLU A 55 14.18 -1.17 10.19
CA GLU A 55 14.44 -0.72 8.82
C GLU A 55 13.24 -0.95 7.91
N TYR A 56 12.50 -2.05 8.09
CA TYR A 56 11.29 -2.32 7.31
C TYR A 56 10.24 -1.21 7.51
N PHE A 57 9.95 -0.83 8.75
CA PHE A 57 8.99 0.23 9.05
C PHE A 57 9.52 1.62 8.68
N LYS A 58 10.81 1.89 8.93
CA LYS A 58 11.45 3.14 8.56
C LYS A 58 11.42 3.35 7.04
N HIS A 59 11.76 2.32 6.28
CA HIS A 59 11.76 2.35 4.82
C HIS A 59 10.34 2.56 4.28
N ALA A 60 9.34 1.86 4.81
CA ALA A 60 7.94 2.07 4.43
C ALA A 60 7.48 3.52 4.69
N LEU A 61 7.85 4.10 5.83
CA LEU A 61 7.59 5.51 6.13
C LEU A 61 8.27 6.46 5.15
N GLU A 62 9.54 6.21 4.83
CA GLU A 62 10.30 7.05 3.89
C GLU A 62 9.67 7.02 2.50
N LEU A 63 9.24 5.84 2.02
CA LEU A 63 8.51 5.70 0.76
C LEU A 63 7.18 6.45 0.78
N TRP A 64 6.39 6.33 1.86
CA TRP A 64 5.12 7.05 2.00
C TRP A 64 5.31 8.58 1.98
N LYS A 65 6.33 9.08 2.70
CA LYS A 65 6.65 10.52 2.75
C LYS A 65 7.13 11.04 1.40
N ALA A 66 7.93 10.25 0.67
CA ALA A 66 8.47 10.64 -0.63
C ALA A 66 7.43 10.55 -1.77
N HIS A 67 6.45 9.66 -1.64
CA HIS A 67 5.55 9.29 -2.74
C HIS A 67 4.09 9.27 -2.29
N ASN A 68 3.55 10.45 -1.96
CA ASN A 68 2.15 10.59 -1.63
C ASN A 68 1.27 10.48 -2.89
N ILE A 69 0.84 9.25 -3.18
CA ILE A 69 0.00 8.93 -4.34
C ILE A 69 -1.34 9.66 -4.32
N THR A 70 -1.90 9.90 -3.12
CA THR A 70 -3.20 10.59 -2.99
C THR A 70 -3.07 12.02 -3.49
N SER A 71 -2.08 12.77 -3.00
CA SER A 71 -1.86 14.15 -3.44
C SER A 71 -1.55 14.23 -4.94
N LEU A 72 -0.73 13.29 -5.45
CA LEU A 72 -0.43 13.20 -6.88
C LEU A 72 -1.71 13.01 -7.72
N LEU A 73 -2.60 12.11 -7.32
CA LEU A 73 -3.87 11.90 -8.02
C LEU A 73 -4.80 13.11 -7.93
N GLU A 74 -4.88 13.74 -6.75
CA GLU A 74 -5.69 14.95 -6.54
C GLU A 74 -5.24 16.12 -7.42
N GLU A 75 -3.93 16.34 -7.57
CA GLU A 75 -3.35 17.35 -8.46
C GLU A 75 -3.73 17.13 -9.94
N LYS A 76 -4.02 15.88 -10.32
CA LYS A 76 -4.48 15.51 -11.67
C LYS A 76 -6.01 15.43 -11.78
N GLY A 77 -6.74 15.84 -10.74
CA GLY A 77 -8.20 15.86 -10.70
C GLY A 77 -8.84 14.50 -10.42
N ILE A 78 -8.05 13.53 -9.95
CA ILE A 78 -8.52 12.21 -9.50
C ILE A 78 -8.70 12.25 -7.99
N THR A 79 -9.92 12.56 -7.53
CA THR A 79 -10.26 12.79 -6.12
C THR A 79 -11.29 11.77 -5.62
N PRO A 80 -11.28 11.43 -4.31
CA PRO A 80 -12.35 10.64 -3.71
C PRO A 80 -13.75 11.25 -3.93
N GLY A 81 -14.76 10.40 -4.07
CA GLY A 81 -16.17 10.77 -4.31
C GLY A 81 -16.60 10.76 -5.79
N ALA A 82 -15.72 10.33 -6.70
CA ALA A 82 -15.98 10.32 -8.15
C ALA A 82 -15.65 8.97 -8.80
N CYS A 83 -16.02 8.83 -10.08
CA CYS A 83 -15.78 7.63 -10.87
C CYS A 83 -14.84 7.92 -12.04
N TYR A 84 -13.78 7.13 -12.17
CA TYR A 84 -12.72 7.32 -13.16
C TYR A 84 -12.53 6.05 -13.99
N ASP A 85 -12.14 6.20 -15.25
CA ASP A 85 -11.73 5.04 -16.05
C ASP A 85 -10.47 4.40 -15.45
N TYR A 86 -10.45 3.07 -15.35
CA TYR A 86 -9.28 2.33 -14.87
C TYR A 86 -8.01 2.71 -15.65
N GLN A 87 -8.09 2.80 -16.98
CA GLN A 87 -6.96 3.18 -17.83
C GLN A 87 -6.52 4.61 -17.53
N HIS A 88 -7.44 5.52 -17.21
CA HIS A 88 -7.10 6.89 -16.87
C HIS A 88 -6.27 6.97 -15.57
N ILE A 89 -6.68 6.26 -14.52
CA ILE A 89 -5.89 6.19 -13.28
C ILE A 89 -4.53 5.55 -13.55
N ASN A 90 -4.50 4.41 -14.25
CA ASN A 90 -3.26 3.69 -14.54
C ASN A 90 -2.27 4.54 -15.34
N THR A 91 -2.73 5.17 -16.43
CA THR A 91 -1.88 6.02 -17.29
C THR A 91 -1.43 7.31 -16.61
N THR A 92 -2.26 7.88 -15.72
CA THR A 92 -1.86 9.04 -14.90
C THR A 92 -0.70 8.69 -13.99
N ILE A 93 -0.81 7.56 -13.26
CA ILE A 93 0.26 7.11 -12.37
C ILE A 93 1.53 6.77 -13.16
N LEU A 94 1.40 6.09 -14.30
CA LEU A 94 2.53 5.81 -15.19
C LEU A 94 3.24 7.09 -15.64
N ALA A 95 2.50 8.14 -16.00
CA ALA A 95 3.08 9.39 -16.49
C ALA A 95 3.87 10.13 -15.40
N GLU A 96 3.37 10.13 -14.16
CA GLU A 96 4.00 10.87 -13.05
C GLU A 96 5.11 10.08 -12.35
N ILE A 97 4.97 8.75 -12.23
CA ILE A 97 5.94 7.88 -11.55
C ILE A 97 6.94 7.26 -12.53
N GLY A 98 6.57 7.12 -13.80
CA GLY A 98 7.39 6.43 -14.80
C GLY A 98 7.31 4.90 -14.73
N SER A 99 6.42 4.35 -13.90
CA SER A 99 6.22 2.90 -13.73
C SER A 99 4.74 2.54 -13.63
N VAL A 100 4.38 1.39 -14.21
CA VAL A 100 2.99 0.89 -14.21
C VAL A 100 2.62 0.39 -12.81
N PRO A 101 1.55 0.92 -12.17
CA PRO A 101 1.07 0.42 -10.90
C PRO A 101 0.25 -0.87 -11.07
N HIS A 102 0.06 -1.60 -9.97
CA HIS A 102 -0.99 -2.60 -9.87
C HIS A 102 -2.15 -2.05 -9.05
N ILE A 103 -3.36 -2.08 -9.60
CA ILE A 103 -4.55 -1.49 -8.98
C ILE A 103 -5.55 -2.62 -8.69
N THR A 104 -6.06 -2.66 -7.45
CA THR A 104 -7.07 -3.62 -7.02
C THR A 104 -8.38 -2.92 -6.67
N CYS A 105 -9.49 -3.64 -6.83
CA CYS A 105 -10.81 -3.15 -6.54
C CYS A 105 -11.56 -4.06 -5.57
N GLU A 106 -12.40 -3.47 -4.72
CA GLU A 106 -13.46 -4.18 -4.03
C GLU A 106 -14.69 -4.29 -4.92
N GLY A 107 -15.31 -5.48 -4.96
CA GLY A 107 -16.47 -5.75 -5.81
C GLY A 107 -16.26 -5.38 -7.30
N SER A 108 -15.02 -5.43 -7.78
CA SER A 108 -14.57 -5.07 -9.14
C SER A 108 -14.82 -3.61 -9.58
N THR A 109 -15.36 -2.78 -8.70
CA THR A 109 -15.84 -1.44 -9.05
C THR A 109 -15.38 -0.34 -8.11
N TYR A 110 -15.01 -0.65 -6.86
CA TYR A 110 -14.50 0.34 -5.90
C TYR A 110 -12.98 0.22 -5.82
N LEU A 111 -12.25 1.30 -6.06
CA LEU A 111 -10.80 1.35 -5.91
C LEU A 111 -10.45 1.01 -4.45
N ALA A 112 -9.73 -0.10 -4.25
CA ALA A 112 -9.35 -0.57 -2.91
C ALA A 112 -7.88 -0.23 -2.62
N GLU A 113 -6.96 -0.64 -3.49
CA GLU A 113 -5.53 -0.42 -3.27
C GLU A 113 -4.82 -0.04 -4.58
N ILE A 114 -3.79 0.80 -4.43
CA ILE A 114 -2.82 1.10 -5.48
C ILE A 114 -1.47 0.60 -4.98
N HIS A 115 -0.88 -0.34 -5.72
CA HIS A 115 0.44 -0.89 -5.41
C HIS A 115 1.47 -0.27 -6.33
N LEU A 116 2.50 0.32 -5.71
CA LEU A 116 3.70 0.78 -6.38
C LEU A 116 4.80 -0.27 -6.16
N CYS A 117 5.49 -0.66 -7.24
CA CYS A 117 6.51 -1.68 -7.18
C CYS A 117 7.90 -1.07 -7.21
N PHE A 118 8.81 -1.66 -6.43
CA PHE A 118 10.20 -1.24 -6.33
C PHE A 118 11.14 -2.38 -6.68
N ASP A 119 12.36 -2.04 -7.04
CA ASP A 119 13.42 -3.02 -7.29
C ASP A 119 13.64 -3.92 -6.06
N ALA A 120 13.84 -5.22 -6.30
CA ALA A 120 13.98 -6.19 -5.21
C ALA A 120 15.32 -6.07 -4.45
N ALA A 121 16.31 -5.37 -5.01
CA ALA A 121 17.64 -5.29 -4.42
C ALA A 121 17.72 -4.26 -3.28
N THR A 122 17.09 -3.10 -3.48
CA THR A 122 17.19 -1.94 -2.58
C THR A 122 15.85 -1.37 -2.18
N ALA A 123 14.77 -1.69 -2.91
CA ALA A 123 13.45 -1.10 -2.74
C ALA A 123 13.45 0.44 -2.82
N THR A 124 14.31 1.02 -3.66
CA THR A 124 14.46 2.49 -3.78
C THR A 124 14.08 3.02 -5.15
N GLN A 125 14.12 2.18 -6.19
CA GLN A 125 13.80 2.59 -7.55
C GLN A 125 12.46 1.98 -7.96
N PHE A 126 11.60 2.80 -8.53
CA PHE A 126 10.35 2.32 -9.12
C PHE A 126 10.64 1.38 -10.28
N VAL A 127 9.87 0.29 -10.31
CA VAL A 127 9.78 -0.62 -11.45
C VAL A 127 8.31 -0.85 -11.76
N SER A 128 8.01 -1.16 -13.01
CA SER A 128 6.64 -1.54 -13.36
C SER A 128 6.25 -2.82 -12.61
N CYS A 129 5.07 -2.82 -12.00
CA CYS A 129 4.52 -4.00 -11.37
C CYS A 129 4.33 -5.14 -12.39
N SER A 130 4.32 -6.38 -11.91
CA SER A 130 4.22 -7.56 -12.77
C SER A 130 3.00 -7.44 -13.70
N PRO A 131 3.18 -7.53 -15.03
CA PRO A 131 2.06 -7.46 -15.97
C PRO A 131 1.11 -8.66 -15.83
N PHE A 132 1.54 -9.71 -15.12
CA PHE A 132 0.73 -10.89 -14.84
C PHE A 132 -0.12 -10.75 -13.57
N ALA A 133 0.09 -9.70 -12.76
CA ALA A 133 -0.78 -9.40 -11.63
C ALA A 133 -2.13 -8.91 -12.18
N GLN A 134 -3.08 -9.82 -12.30
CA GLN A 134 -4.41 -9.51 -12.84
C GLN A 134 -5.11 -8.54 -11.91
N SER A 135 -5.46 -7.36 -12.43
CA SER A 135 -6.38 -6.47 -11.73
C SER A 135 -7.78 -7.09 -11.75
N ASN A 136 -8.45 -7.06 -10.61
CA ASN A 136 -9.85 -7.45 -10.50
C ASN A 136 -10.81 -6.28 -10.78
N CYS A 137 -10.30 -5.11 -11.17
CA CYS A 137 -11.08 -3.95 -11.58
C CYS A 137 -11.65 -4.18 -12.99
N MET A 138 -12.96 -4.40 -13.09
CA MET A 138 -13.65 -4.62 -14.37
C MET A 138 -14.54 -3.45 -14.77
N GLY A 139 -14.83 -2.53 -13.84
CA GLY A 139 -15.78 -1.44 -14.02
C GLY A 139 -17.23 -1.92 -14.12
N LYS A 140 -18.18 -0.99 -14.22
CA LYS A 140 -19.60 -1.34 -14.44
C LYS A 140 -19.79 -1.85 -15.87
N LYS A 141 -20.68 -2.82 -16.10
CA LYS A 141 -20.95 -3.36 -17.44
C LYS A 141 -21.31 -2.22 -18.42
N GLY A 142 -20.45 -1.95 -19.41
CA GLY A 142 -20.60 -0.84 -20.36
C GLY A 142 -19.85 0.47 -20.02
N MET A 143 -19.14 0.53 -18.89
CA MET A 143 -18.28 1.64 -18.48
C MET A 143 -17.10 1.08 -17.66
N ASN A 144 -15.86 1.17 -18.16
CA ASN A 144 -14.64 0.75 -17.43
C ASN A 144 -14.29 1.69 -16.26
N LYS A 145 -15.31 2.23 -15.58
CA LYS A 145 -15.19 3.18 -14.48
C LYS A 145 -15.14 2.47 -13.14
N ILE A 146 -14.20 2.90 -12.31
CA ILE A 146 -14.05 2.53 -10.91
C ILE A 146 -14.37 3.74 -10.02
N SER A 147 -15.09 3.50 -8.94
CA SER A 147 -15.41 4.46 -7.90
C SER A 147 -14.21 4.63 -6.99
N PHE A 148 -13.75 5.87 -6.79
CA PHE A 148 -12.77 6.19 -5.76
C PHE A 148 -13.52 6.74 -4.56
N GLU A 149 -13.62 5.96 -3.48
CA GLU A 149 -14.26 6.40 -2.23
C GLU A 149 -13.21 6.93 -1.24
N ARG A 150 -13.67 7.64 -0.22
CA ARG A 150 -12.81 8.25 0.81
C ARG A 150 -12.54 7.26 1.93
#